data_AF-A0A1V5ZL16-F1
#
_entry.id   AF-A0A1V5ZL16-F1
#
_cell.length_a   1.000
_cell.length_b   1.000
_cell.length_c   1.000
_cell.angle_alpha   90.00
_cell.angle_beta   90.00
_cell.angle_gamma   90.00
#
_symmetry.space_group_name_H-M   'P 1'
#
loop_
_entity.id
_entity.type
_entity.pdbx_description
1 polymer ?
#
loop_
_entity_poly.entity_id
_entity_poly.type
_entity_poly.pdbx_seq_one_letter_code
_entity_poly.pdbx_strand_id
1 'polypeptide(L)'
;MTCAESQNLFSEYLEGQIAGTVQQGLVEHLQACPACAQKLKLMRLVRVRLSKLGRKHLPDTFSFEMRRALLAEMNRENIWLNRLRALLSPRPQTVWSAAVGTAFATVCFAVLWLTFPPGGRSGWRSDSVTEIDAAQHNQSVRYVLEHLPFDGEPIESTAKDTARVMPVSPSQAREVVQPVSATF
;
A
#
# COMPACT_ATOMS: atom_id res chain seq x y z
N MET A 1 -30.62 -2.75 -40.66
CA MET A 1 -30.48 -3.51 -39.40
C MET A 1 -31.55 -4.56 -39.31
N THR A 2 -31.28 -5.64 -38.58
CA THR A 2 -32.26 -6.68 -38.27
C THR A 2 -33.04 -6.38 -36.98
N CYS A 3 -34.20 -7.02 -36.78
CA CYS A 3 -34.96 -6.89 -35.53
C CYS A 3 -34.19 -7.37 -34.29
N ALA A 4 -33.24 -8.28 -34.45
CA ALA A 4 -32.42 -8.78 -33.36
C ALA A 4 -31.37 -7.74 -32.94
N GLU A 5 -30.68 -7.15 -33.92
CA GLU A 5 -29.73 -6.05 -33.68
C GLU A 5 -30.40 -4.86 -33.00
N SER A 6 -31.58 -4.45 -33.47
CA SER A 6 -32.31 -3.31 -32.90
C SER A 6 -32.69 -3.54 -31.44
N GLN A 7 -33.09 -4.75 -31.09
CA GLN A 7 -33.46 -5.12 -29.71
C GLN A 7 -32.27 -5.08 -28.76
N ASN A 8 -31.08 -5.49 -29.19
CA ASN A 8 -29.87 -5.40 -28.37
C ASN A 8 -29.49 -3.94 -28.05
N LEU A 9 -29.81 -3.02 -28.97
CA LEU A 9 -29.55 -1.58 -28.82
C LEU A 9 -30.57 -0.86 -27.94
N PHE A 10 -31.68 -1.49 -27.53
CA PHE A 10 -32.72 -0.79 -26.76
C PHE A 10 -32.23 -0.29 -25.41
N SER A 11 -31.42 -1.06 -24.68
CA SER A 11 -30.90 -0.64 -23.36
C SER A 11 -30.03 0.60 -23.48
N GLU A 12 -29.02 0.56 -24.36
CA GLU A 12 -28.12 1.70 -24.62
C GLU A 12 -28.88 2.92 -25.14
N TYR A 13 -29.88 2.72 -26.01
CA TYR A 13 -30.73 3.79 -26.52
C TYR A 13 -31.56 4.45 -25.41
N LEU A 14 -32.12 3.66 -24.50
CA LEU A 14 -32.88 4.19 -23.36
C LEU A 14 -31.96 4.94 -22.39
N GLU A 15 -30.72 4.51 -22.23
CA GLU A 15 -29.73 5.16 -21.36
C GLU A 15 -29.06 6.38 -22.01
N GLY A 16 -29.26 6.60 -23.31
CA GLY A 16 -28.65 7.70 -24.06
C GLY A 16 -27.18 7.49 -24.39
N GLN A 17 -26.71 6.23 -24.40
CA GLN A 17 -25.30 5.88 -24.61
C GLN A 17 -24.97 5.49 -26.07
N ILE A 18 -25.93 5.60 -26.99
CA ILE A 18 -25.73 5.23 -28.39
C ILE A 18 -25.02 6.32 -29.19
N ALA A 19 -24.10 5.91 -30.07
CA ALA A 19 -23.47 6.78 -31.07
C ALA A 19 -24.46 7.26 -32.15
N GLY A 20 -24.32 8.52 -32.60
CA GLY A 20 -25.32 9.17 -33.47
C GLY A 20 -25.65 8.45 -34.78
N THR A 21 -24.69 7.77 -35.42
CA THR A 21 -24.92 6.99 -36.65
C THR A 21 -25.78 5.76 -36.39
N VAL A 22 -25.52 5.05 -35.28
CA VAL A 22 -26.30 3.89 -34.83
C VAL A 22 -27.70 4.32 -34.40
N GLN A 23 -27.83 5.52 -33.80
CA GLN A 23 -29.13 6.10 -33.44
C GLN A 23 -30.00 6.36 -34.66
N GLN A 24 -29.44 6.98 -35.71
CA GLN A 24 -30.17 7.26 -36.95
C GLN A 24 -30.69 5.96 -37.57
N GLY A 25 -29.81 4.96 -37.70
CA GLY A 25 -30.20 3.63 -38.11
C GLY A 25 -31.38 3.15 -37.27
N LEU A 26 -31.22 3.06 -35.95
CA LEU A 26 -32.26 2.56 -35.03
C LEU A 26 -33.62 3.26 -35.22
N VAL A 27 -33.61 4.59 -35.40
CA VAL A 27 -34.82 5.38 -35.66
C VAL A 27 -35.48 4.98 -36.98
N GLU A 28 -34.72 4.81 -38.06
CA GLU A 28 -35.27 4.35 -39.35
C GLU A 28 -35.94 2.98 -39.22
N HIS A 29 -35.34 2.04 -38.48
CA HIS A 29 -35.97 0.74 -38.26
C HIS A 29 -37.20 0.81 -37.37
N LEU A 30 -37.24 1.68 -36.36
CA LEU A 30 -38.43 1.87 -35.54
C LEU A 30 -39.59 2.48 -36.34
N GLN A 31 -39.30 3.29 -37.36
CA GLN A 31 -40.30 3.78 -38.31
C GLN A 31 -40.78 2.67 -39.25
N ALA A 32 -39.88 1.81 -39.71
CA ALA A 32 -40.21 0.71 -40.61
C ALA A 32 -40.86 -0.51 -39.92
N CYS A 33 -40.59 -0.74 -38.63
CA CYS A 33 -41.02 -1.93 -37.90
C CYS A 33 -41.87 -1.57 -36.66
N PRO A 34 -43.22 -1.63 -36.77
CA PRO A 34 -44.11 -1.27 -35.66
C PRO A 34 -43.98 -2.21 -34.45
N ALA A 35 -43.62 -3.48 -34.67
CA ALA A 35 -43.40 -4.43 -33.57
C ALA A 35 -42.24 -4.02 -32.66
N CYS A 36 -41.12 -3.56 -33.25
CA CYS A 36 -39.97 -3.04 -32.51
C CYS A 36 -40.31 -1.73 -31.80
N ALA A 37 -41.06 -0.83 -32.45
CA ALA A 37 -41.53 0.40 -31.84
C ALA A 37 -42.44 0.14 -30.62
N GLN A 38 -43.35 -0.84 -30.71
CA GLN A 38 -44.22 -1.22 -29.61
C GLN A 38 -43.43 -1.80 -28.43
N LYS A 39 -42.45 -2.67 -28.68
CA LYS A 39 -41.56 -3.21 -27.63
C LYS A 39 -40.81 -2.10 -26.89
N LEU A 40 -40.23 -1.16 -27.65
CA LEU A 40 -39.53 -0.01 -27.06
C LEU A 40 -40.48 0.87 -26.22
N LYS A 41 -41.71 1.08 -26.68
CA LYS A 41 -42.74 1.82 -25.93
C LYS A 41 -43.10 1.11 -24.61
N LEU A 42 -43.22 -0.22 -24.61
CA LEU A 42 -43.46 -1.01 -23.41
C LEU A 42 -42.29 -0.89 -22.42
N MET A 43 -41.04 -0.99 -22.89
CA MET A 43 -39.86 -0.81 -22.03
C MET A 43 -39.80 0.60 -21.41
N ARG A 44 -40.11 1.65 -22.18
CA ARG A 44 -40.24 3.02 -21.65
C ARG A 44 -41.31 3.11 -20.57
N LEU A 45 -42.47 2.48 -20.79
CA LEU A 45 -43.55 2.46 -19.80
C LEU A 45 -43.10 1.76 -18.52
N VAL A 46 -42.47 0.58 -18.62
CA VAL A 46 -41.93 -0.13 -17.46
C VAL A 46 -40.93 0.74 -16.71
N ARG A 47 -40.00 1.40 -17.41
CA ARG A 47 -39.03 2.30 -16.78
C ARG A 47 -39.71 3.45 -16.03
N VAL A 48 -40.72 4.08 -16.63
CA VAL A 48 -41.49 5.16 -15.98
C VAL A 48 -42.27 4.65 -14.77
N ARG A 49 -42.79 3.42 -14.82
CA ARG A 49 -43.45 2.79 -13.67
C ARG A 49 -42.44 2.49 -12.57
N LEU A 50 -41.28 1.95 -12.91
CA LEU A 50 -40.19 1.68 -11.98
C LEU A 50 -39.63 2.97 -11.36
N SER A 51 -39.52 4.06 -12.10
CA SER A 51 -39.06 5.34 -11.56
C SER A 51 -40.07 5.99 -10.60
N LYS A 52 -41.35 5.57 -10.66
CA LYS A 52 -42.39 6.00 -9.72
C LYS A 52 -42.43 5.17 -8.45
N LEU A 53 -41.78 4.00 -8.40
CA LEU A 53 -41.58 3.32 -7.12
C LEU A 53 -40.70 4.26 -6.28
N GLY A 54 -41.28 4.77 -5.20
CA GLY A 54 -40.61 5.72 -4.32
C GLY A 54 -39.24 5.18 -3.93
N ARG A 55 -38.20 6.01 -4.02
CA ARG A 55 -36.90 5.65 -3.48
C ARG A 55 -37.09 5.39 -1.99
N LYS A 56 -36.66 4.22 -1.52
CA LYS A 56 -36.58 3.96 -0.09
C LYS A 56 -35.68 5.05 0.50
N HIS A 57 -36.20 5.81 1.46
CA HIS A 57 -35.40 6.79 2.16
C HIS A 57 -34.26 6.03 2.85
N LEU A 58 -33.02 6.30 2.45
CA LEU A 58 -31.87 5.78 3.16
C LEU A 58 -31.72 6.60 4.46
N PRO A 59 -31.34 5.99 5.58
CA PRO A 59 -31.07 6.74 6.80
C PRO A 59 -29.94 7.76 6.54
N ASP A 60 -29.99 8.92 7.19
CA ASP A 60 -29.02 10.00 6.97
C ASP A 60 -27.57 9.57 7.28
N THR A 61 -27.40 8.54 8.13
CA THR A 61 -26.10 7.95 8.48
C THR A 61 -25.52 7.02 7.41
N PHE A 62 -26.32 6.57 6.43
CA PHE A 62 -25.87 5.58 5.44
C PHE A 62 -24.64 6.04 4.65
N SER A 63 -24.63 7.31 4.22
CA SER A 63 -23.50 7.84 3.44
C SER A 63 -22.19 7.88 4.25
N PHE A 64 -22.30 8.03 5.57
CA PHE A 64 -21.16 8.01 6.49
C PHE A 64 -20.69 6.57 6.75
N GLU A 65 -21.62 5.65 7.01
CA GLU A 65 -21.32 4.23 7.19
C GLU A 65 -20.68 3.62 5.93
N MET A 66 -21.21 3.93 4.75
CA MET A 66 -20.66 3.47 3.47
C MET A 66 -19.25 4.03 3.23
N ARG A 67 -19.03 5.32 3.47
CA ARG A 67 -17.69 5.92 3.36
C ARG A 67 -16.71 5.31 4.36
N ARG A 68 -17.14 5.07 5.59
CA ARG A 68 -16.32 4.43 6.63
C ARG A 68 -15.94 3.00 6.23
N ALA A 69 -16.89 2.23 5.69
CA ALA A 69 -16.63 0.88 5.20
C ALA A 69 -15.65 0.87 4.01
N LEU A 70 -15.83 1.78 3.05
CA LEU A 70 -14.92 1.93 1.91
C LEU A 70 -13.50 2.31 2.34
N LEU A 71 -13.37 3.26 3.27
CA LEU A 71 -12.06 3.65 3.80
C LEU A 71 -11.38 2.52 4.57
N ALA A 72 -12.15 1.70 5.29
CA ALA A 72 -11.62 0.53 5.98
C ALA A 72 -11.05 -0.49 4.98
N GLU A 73 -11.74 -0.75 3.87
CA GLU A 73 -11.27 -1.70 2.86
C GLU A 73 -10.08 -1.15 2.06
N MET A 74 -10.13 0.12 1.64
CA MET A 74 -8.99 0.78 0.98
C MET A 74 -7.75 0.79 1.86
N ASN A 75 -7.91 1.01 3.17
CA ASN A 75 -6.78 0.96 4.10
C ASN A 75 -6.25 -0.47 4.26
N ARG A 76 -7.11 -1.49 4.17
CA ARG A 76 -6.72 -2.90 4.25
C ARG A 76 -5.78 -3.31 3.12
N GLU A 77 -6.08 -2.92 1.88
CA GLU A 77 -5.20 -3.15 0.74
C GLU A 77 -3.91 -2.33 0.85
N ASN A 78 -4.00 -1.10 1.35
CA ASN A 78 -2.83 -0.24 1.51
C ASN A 78 -1.90 -0.66 2.65
N ILE A 79 -2.33 -1.42 3.65
CA ILE A 79 -1.45 -1.85 4.75
C ILE A 79 -0.31 -2.75 4.23
N TRP A 80 -0.60 -3.66 3.31
CA TRP A 80 0.44 -4.54 2.75
C TRP A 80 1.38 -3.78 1.81
N LEU A 81 0.83 -2.94 0.93
CA LEU A 81 1.64 -2.08 0.05
C LEU A 81 2.47 -1.07 0.84
N ASN A 82 1.95 -0.49 1.92
CA ASN A 82 2.71 0.40 2.79
C ASN A 82 3.79 -0.34 3.58
N ARG A 83 3.56 -1.60 3.98
CA ARG A 83 4.63 -2.43 4.58
C ARG A 83 5.73 -2.75 3.57
N LEU A 84 5.38 -3.13 2.34
CA LEU A 84 6.35 -3.33 1.27
C LEU A 84 7.10 -2.06 0.92
N ARG A 85 6.39 -0.94 0.81
CA ARG A 85 7.00 0.35 0.53
C ARG A 85 7.93 0.78 1.67
N ALA A 86 7.52 0.60 2.93
CA ALA A 86 8.39 0.86 4.08
C ALA A 86 9.63 -0.03 4.12
N LEU A 87 9.56 -1.25 3.56
CA LEU A 87 10.70 -2.15 3.45
C LEU A 87 11.62 -1.77 2.28
N LEU A 88 11.05 -1.35 1.14
CA LEU A 88 11.80 -1.00 -0.07
C LEU A 88 12.26 0.46 -0.14
N SER A 89 11.67 1.38 0.63
CA SER A 89 12.08 2.78 0.63
C SER A 89 13.09 3.01 1.75
N PRO A 90 14.41 3.11 1.47
CA PRO A 90 15.35 3.61 2.46
C PRO A 90 14.89 5.03 2.85
N ARG A 91 14.75 5.27 4.15
CA ARG A 91 14.33 6.58 4.67
C ARG A 91 15.29 7.64 4.11
N PRO A 92 14.80 8.72 3.46
CA PRO A 92 15.67 9.71 2.82
C PRO A 92 16.63 10.41 3.80
N GLN A 93 16.30 10.42 5.10
CA GLN A 93 17.14 11.01 6.14
C GLN A 93 18.48 10.27 6.36
N THR A 94 18.56 8.96 6.12
CA THR A 94 19.83 8.21 6.27
C THR A 94 20.71 8.25 5.02
N VAL A 95 20.13 8.55 3.86
CA VAL A 95 20.86 8.60 2.59
C VAL A 95 21.66 9.90 2.47
N TRP A 96 21.12 11.01 2.99
CA TRP A 96 21.78 12.31 2.93
C TRP A 96 23.00 12.38 3.86
N SER A 97 22.96 11.76 5.04
CA SER A 97 24.12 11.71 5.95
C SER A 97 25.28 10.90 5.37
N ALA A 98 24.99 9.81 4.64
CA ALA A 98 26.03 9.01 3.99
C ALA A 98 26.67 9.75 2.81
N ALA A 99 25.88 10.48 2.00
CA ALA A 99 26.39 11.24 0.86
C ALA A 99 27.25 12.45 1.28
N VAL A 100 26.89 13.13 2.37
CA VAL A 100 27.69 14.25 2.89
C VAL A 100 29.03 13.76 3.47
N GLY A 101 29.03 12.60 4.15
CA GLY A 101 30.25 12.01 4.69
C GLY A 101 31.27 11.61 3.61
N THR A 102 30.81 10.99 2.52
CA THR A 102 31.71 10.57 1.43
C THR A 102 32.26 11.77 0.65
N ALA A 103 31.44 12.81 0.41
CA ALA A 103 31.90 14.04 -0.23
C ALA A 103 32.95 14.78 0.62
N PHE A 104 32.80 14.80 1.94
CA PHE A 104 33.78 15.42 2.82
C PHE A 104 35.10 14.64 2.82
N ALA A 105 35.03 13.30 2.89
CA ALA A 105 36.21 12.45 2.85
C ALA A 105 37.02 12.60 1.56
N THR A 106 36.37 12.69 0.39
CA THR A 106 37.05 12.86 -0.90
C THR A 106 37.72 14.23 -1.01
N VAL A 107 37.07 15.29 -0.52
CA VAL A 107 37.66 16.64 -0.47
C VAL A 107 38.87 16.67 0.46
N CYS A 108 38.77 16.11 1.66
CA CYS A 108 39.91 16.00 2.58
C CYS A 108 41.08 15.23 1.95
N PHE A 109 40.80 14.12 1.28
CA PHE A 109 41.83 13.31 0.62
C PHE A 109 42.51 14.08 -0.53
N ALA A 110 41.75 14.82 -1.32
CA ALA A 110 42.26 15.66 -2.40
C ALA A 110 43.14 16.81 -1.86
N VAL A 111 42.72 17.47 -0.78
CA VAL A 111 43.51 18.52 -0.10
C VAL A 111 44.79 17.94 0.47
N LEU A 112 44.72 16.78 1.14
CA LEU A 112 45.88 16.09 1.69
C LEU A 112 46.90 15.79 0.58
N TRP A 113 46.45 15.26 -0.56
CA TRP A 113 47.30 14.99 -1.73
C TRP A 113 47.95 16.24 -2.32
N LEU A 114 47.25 17.38 -2.31
CA LEU A 114 47.79 18.67 -2.77
C LEU A 114 48.87 19.20 -1.82
N THR A 115 48.67 19.05 -0.52
CA THR A 115 49.62 19.53 0.52
C THR A 115 50.81 18.60 0.71
N PHE A 116 50.62 17.28 0.55
CA PHE A 116 51.65 16.25 0.67
C PHE A 116 51.67 15.39 -0.59
N PRO A 117 52.21 15.90 -1.72
CA PRO A 117 52.31 15.12 -2.93
C PRO A 117 53.18 13.88 -2.68
N PRO A 118 52.69 12.66 -2.98
CA PRO A 118 53.39 11.40 -2.68
C PRO A 118 54.70 11.17 -3.47
N GLY A 119 55.22 12.19 -4.15
CA GLY A 119 56.52 12.18 -4.83
C GLY A 119 57.66 12.84 -4.05
N GLY A 120 57.40 13.36 -2.85
CA GLY A 120 58.44 13.94 -2.00
C GLY A 120 59.35 12.87 -1.41
N ARG A 121 60.54 12.68 -2.01
CA ARG A 121 61.70 11.90 -1.54
C ARG A 121 61.87 11.95 -0.02
N SER A 122 61.24 11.04 0.72
CA SER A 122 61.80 10.57 1.99
C SER A 122 62.59 9.33 1.65
N GLY A 123 63.92 9.47 1.66
CA GLY A 123 64.84 8.35 1.53
C GLY A 123 64.70 7.46 2.74
N TRP A 124 63.70 6.59 2.74
CA TRP A 124 63.72 5.39 3.56
C TRP A 124 64.73 4.46 2.90
N ARG A 125 65.98 4.65 3.29
CA ARG A 125 67.07 3.72 3.06
C ARG A 125 66.67 2.42 3.75
N SER A 126 66.14 1.48 2.98
CA SER A 126 65.99 0.10 3.39
C SER A 126 67.38 -0.52 3.44
N ASP A 127 68.13 -0.20 4.49
CA ASP A 127 69.21 -1.07 4.95
C ASP A 127 68.50 -2.32 5.48
N SER A 128 68.70 -3.41 4.74
CA SER A 128 68.30 -4.76 5.06
C SER A 128 68.87 -5.17 6.41
N VAL A 129 68.09 -5.06 7.48
CA VAL A 129 68.33 -5.80 8.72
C VAL A 129 67.65 -7.15 8.56
N THR A 130 68.46 -8.07 8.04
CA THR A 130 68.60 -9.47 8.45
C THR A 130 67.67 -9.93 9.59
N GLU A 131 66.79 -10.87 9.26
CA GLU A 131 66.92 -12.25 9.74
C GLU A 131 67.21 -12.43 11.25
N ILE A 132 66.44 -11.80 12.12
CA ILE A 132 66.22 -12.27 13.51
C ILE A 132 64.75 -11.97 13.84
N ASP A 133 64.06 -12.90 14.52
CA ASP A 133 62.66 -12.84 15.02
C ASP A 133 61.56 -13.59 14.25
N ALA A 134 61.91 -14.66 13.52
CA ALA A 134 60.95 -15.72 13.19
C ALA A 134 60.68 -16.72 14.35
N ALA A 135 61.27 -16.53 15.54
CA ALA A 135 61.16 -17.46 16.66
C ALA A 135 60.24 -17.01 17.81
N GLN A 136 59.83 -15.74 17.89
CA GLN A 136 59.19 -15.20 19.11
C GLN A 136 57.67 -14.96 19.00
N HIS A 137 57.07 -15.08 17.80
CA HIS A 137 55.63 -14.82 17.61
C HIS A 137 54.75 -16.08 17.48
N ASN A 138 55.27 -17.25 17.87
CA ASN A 138 54.52 -18.51 17.89
C ASN A 138 54.23 -19.05 19.31
N GLN A 139 54.59 -18.30 20.36
CA GLN A 139 54.36 -18.70 21.75
C GLN A 139 53.22 -17.96 22.46
N SER A 140 52.72 -16.82 21.96
CA SER A 140 51.65 -16.07 22.65
C SER A 140 50.22 -16.45 22.24
N VAL A 141 50.04 -17.17 21.13
CA VAL A 141 48.69 -17.58 20.66
C VAL A 141 48.25 -18.91 21.29
N ARG A 142 49.17 -19.68 21.90
CA ARG A 142 48.87 -20.99 22.48
C ARG A 142 48.33 -20.96 23.92
N TYR A 143 48.48 -19.86 24.66
CA TYR A 143 48.08 -19.80 26.08
C TYR A 143 46.67 -19.26 26.34
N VAL A 144 45.95 -18.75 25.34
CA VAL A 144 44.62 -18.13 25.56
C VAL A 144 43.45 -19.04 25.16
N LEU A 145 43.72 -20.16 24.49
CA LEU A 145 42.69 -21.12 24.05
C LEU A 145 42.50 -22.34 24.95
N GLU A 146 43.33 -22.52 25.99
CA GLU A 146 43.28 -23.69 26.88
C GLU A 146 42.53 -23.46 28.21
N HIS A 147 42.00 -22.26 28.49
CA HIS A 147 41.37 -21.94 29.79
C HIS A 147 39.93 -21.42 29.71
N LEU A 148 39.18 -21.79 28.67
CA LEU A 148 37.72 -21.56 28.66
C LEU A 148 37.01 -22.80 29.25
N PRO A 149 36.42 -22.71 30.46
CA PRO A 149 35.55 -23.76 30.98
C PRO A 149 34.29 -23.81 30.13
N PHE A 150 34.17 -24.88 29.34
CA PHE A 150 33.02 -25.20 28.51
C PHE A 150 32.13 -26.17 29.30
N ASP A 151 31.47 -25.66 30.33
CA ASP A 151 30.39 -26.40 31.00
C ASP A 151 29.09 -26.07 30.28
N GLY A 152 28.59 -27.08 29.55
CA GLY A 152 27.37 -27.02 28.79
C GLY A 152 26.13 -27.04 29.68
N GLU A 153 25.17 -26.18 29.32
CA GLU A 153 23.75 -26.37 29.58
C GLU A 153 23.02 -25.97 28.28
N PRO A 154 22.18 -26.84 27.71
CA PRO A 154 21.37 -26.50 26.55
C PRO A 154 20.29 -25.50 26.95
N ILE A 155 20.29 -24.33 26.33
CA ILE A 155 19.22 -23.34 26.54
C ILE A 155 17.98 -23.80 25.77
N GLU A 156 17.18 -24.66 26.39
CA GLU A 156 15.78 -24.85 26.06
C GLU A 156 15.04 -23.53 26.29
N SER A 157 14.73 -22.79 25.22
CA SER A 157 13.82 -21.64 25.29
C SER A 157 12.39 -22.10 25.06
N THR A 158 11.83 -22.74 26.08
CA THR A 158 10.38 -22.91 26.22
C THR A 158 9.72 -21.66 26.77
N ALA A 159 8.60 -21.30 26.15
CA ALA A 159 7.39 -20.70 26.76
C ALA A 159 7.43 -19.25 27.30
N LYS A 160 6.73 -18.36 26.58
CA LYS A 160 5.60 -17.57 27.11
C LYS A 160 4.89 -16.93 25.91
N ASP A 161 3.76 -17.46 25.43
CA ASP A 161 2.44 -17.43 26.06
C ASP A 161 2.09 -16.07 26.68
N THR A 162 1.64 -15.16 25.82
CA THR A 162 0.69 -14.08 26.15
C THR A 162 -0.37 -14.01 25.06
N ALA A 163 -1.19 -15.04 25.00
CA ALA A 163 -2.56 -14.90 24.53
C ALA A 163 -3.37 -14.07 25.54
N ARG A 164 -4.37 -13.34 25.01
CA ARG A 164 -5.61 -12.90 25.69
C ARG A 164 -5.54 -11.65 26.57
N VAL A 165 -5.88 -10.48 26.00
CA VAL A 165 -6.98 -9.60 26.48
C VAL A 165 -7.57 -8.79 25.30
N MET A 166 -8.65 -9.30 24.73
CA MET A 166 -9.87 -8.52 24.44
C MET A 166 -10.92 -9.07 25.41
N PRO A 167 -11.98 -8.34 25.84
CA PRO A 167 -12.71 -7.32 25.08
C PRO A 167 -13.06 -6.07 25.91
N VAL A 168 -13.75 -5.09 25.32
CA VAL A 168 -15.01 -4.51 25.84
C VAL A 168 -15.53 -3.47 24.84
N SER A 169 -16.73 -3.76 24.35
CA SER A 169 -17.62 -2.88 23.61
C SER A 169 -18.35 -1.95 24.58
N PRO A 170 -18.55 -0.65 24.27
CA PRO A 170 -19.66 0.11 24.80
C PRO A 170 -20.76 0.23 23.74
N SER A 171 -21.48 -0.86 23.52
CA SER A 171 -22.90 -0.82 23.17
C SER A 171 -23.67 -0.78 24.49
N GLN A 172 -24.56 0.21 24.64
CA GLN A 172 -25.48 0.49 25.76
C GLN A 172 -25.03 1.56 26.76
N ALA A 173 -25.43 2.80 26.46
CA ALA A 173 -25.86 3.74 27.48
C ALA A 173 -27.18 4.37 27.01
N ARG A 174 -28.28 3.96 27.67
CA ARG A 174 -29.54 4.70 27.92
C ARG A 174 -30.23 5.35 26.71
N GLU A 175 -31.38 4.88 26.24
CA GLU A 175 -32.66 4.83 26.96
C GLU A 175 -32.93 6.12 27.75
N VAL A 176 -33.41 7.15 27.04
CA VAL A 176 -34.30 8.17 27.60
C VAL A 176 -35.58 8.15 26.77
N VAL A 177 -36.55 7.42 27.32
CA VAL A 177 -37.97 7.53 27.01
C VAL A 177 -38.40 8.95 27.40
N GLN A 178 -38.95 9.70 26.45
CA GLN A 178 -39.89 10.79 26.76
C GLN A 178 -41.20 10.55 26.00
N PRO A 179 -42.32 10.36 26.71
CA PRO A 179 -43.64 10.50 26.13
C PRO A 179 -44.02 11.98 26.19
N VAL A 180 -44.21 12.62 25.03
CA VAL A 180 -44.98 13.88 24.99
C VAL A 180 -46.36 13.54 24.44
N SER A 181 -47.24 13.42 25.42
CA SER A 181 -48.69 13.44 25.33
C SER A 181 -49.23 14.58 24.45
N ALA A 182 -50.33 14.26 23.79
CA ALA A 182 -51.25 15.13 23.09
C ALA A 182 -51.60 16.43 23.84
N THR A 183 -51.84 17.50 23.08
CA THR A 183 -52.88 18.49 23.37
C THR A 183 -53.22 19.29 22.11
N PHE A 184 -54.50 19.21 21.74
CA PHE A 184 -55.33 20.12 20.92
C PHE A 184 -54.99 20.37 19.45
#